data_AF-A0A5P0ZMB7-F1
#
_entry.id   AF-A0A5P0ZMB7-F1
#
_cell.length_a   1.000
_cell.length_b   1.000
_cell.length_c   1.000
_cell.angle_alpha   90.00
_cell.angle_beta   90.00
_cell.angle_gamma   90.00
#
_symmetry.space_group_name_H-M   'P 1'
#
loop_
_entity.id
_entity.type
_entity.pdbx_description
1 polymer ?
#
loop_
_entity_poly.entity_id
_entity_poly.type
_entity_poly.pdbx_seq_one_letter_code
_entity_poly.pdbx_strand_id
1 'polypeptide(L)'
;MNNRKTDRRTIYTINVIKESFLELIDKEPYSQINVAQLCRQASINRSTFYLHFDDLTDVLNTVLDDALLFTNESDESSKTDNESTVDTFKENESLIPACQRVAGSPKYQKLLMDPSLSDYIIGRIITHEKPTIIPEIQKRTGFSKSEAEALFSYSIHGSFAINKRHHFIKDESWYHELKLLNQFTSAGYDRFNGK
;
A
#
# COMPACT_ATOMS: atom_id res chain seq x y z
N MET A 1 -21.76 -27.11 -11.81
CA MET A 1 -21.46 -26.48 -13.12
C MET A 1 -20.24 -25.56 -12.97
N ASN A 2 -19.17 -25.84 -13.71
CA ASN A 2 -17.98 -25.04 -14.07
C ASN A 2 -17.56 -23.73 -13.32
N ASN A 3 -17.53 -23.71 -11.98
CA ASN A 3 -16.97 -22.55 -11.25
C ASN A 3 -15.49 -22.26 -11.59
N ARG A 4 -14.64 -23.29 -11.76
CA ARG A 4 -13.20 -23.10 -12.02
C ARG A 4 -12.86 -22.32 -13.31
N LYS A 5 -13.67 -22.42 -14.37
CA LYS A 5 -13.40 -21.75 -15.65
C LYS A 5 -13.87 -20.29 -15.63
N THR A 6 -14.99 -20.01 -14.98
CA THR A 6 -15.51 -18.66 -14.75
C THR A 6 -14.59 -17.88 -13.81
N ASP A 7 -14.07 -18.54 -12.79
CA ASP A 7 -13.12 -17.98 -11.83
C ASP A 7 -11.82 -17.52 -12.51
N ARG A 8 -11.20 -18.37 -13.33
CA ARG A 8 -10.03 -17.99 -14.14
C ARG A 8 -10.28 -16.82 -15.09
N ARG A 9 -11.45 -16.76 -15.72
CA ARG A 9 -11.81 -15.64 -16.61
C ARG A 9 -11.97 -14.34 -15.80
N THR A 10 -12.57 -14.44 -14.62
CA THR A 10 -12.78 -13.30 -13.70
C THR A 10 -11.43 -12.73 -13.26
N ILE A 11 -10.53 -13.59 -12.75
CA ILE A 11 -9.18 -13.20 -12.34
C ILE A 11 -8.41 -12.57 -13.51
N TYR A 12 -8.46 -13.19 -14.69
CA TYR A 12 -7.83 -12.65 -15.88
C TYR A 12 -8.35 -11.25 -16.23
N THR A 13 -9.67 -11.05 -16.24
CA THR A 13 -10.27 -9.75 -16.55
C THR A 13 -9.93 -8.69 -15.51
N ILE A 14 -9.94 -9.04 -14.22
CA ILE A 14 -9.51 -8.15 -13.13
C ILE A 14 -8.05 -7.72 -13.34
N ASN A 15 -7.15 -8.66 -13.65
CA ASN A 15 -5.74 -8.36 -13.89
C ASN A 15 -5.54 -7.46 -15.12
N VAL A 16 -6.26 -7.72 -16.21
CA VAL A 16 -6.23 -6.84 -17.40
C VAL A 16 -6.69 -5.43 -17.06
N ILE A 17 -7.74 -5.27 -16.25
CA ILE A 17 -8.22 -3.95 -15.82
C ILE A 17 -7.18 -3.24 -14.96
N LYS A 18 -6.56 -3.93 -13.99
CA LYS A 18 -5.53 -3.38 -13.10
C LYS A 18 -4.30 -2.92 -13.87
N GLU A 19 -3.77 -3.75 -14.78
CA GLU A 19 -2.61 -3.39 -15.61
C GLU A 19 -2.95 -2.22 -16.56
N SER A 20 -4.14 -2.23 -17.17
CA SER A 20 -4.59 -1.11 -18.02
C SER A 20 -4.76 0.20 -17.25
N PHE A 21 -5.15 0.12 -15.97
CA PHE A 21 -5.24 1.28 -15.09
C PHE A 21 -3.86 1.86 -14.79
N LEU A 22 -2.88 1.01 -14.47
CA LEU A 22 -1.50 1.43 -14.25
C LEU A 22 -0.89 2.07 -15.50
N GLU A 23 -1.14 1.50 -16.69
CA GLU A 23 -0.71 2.09 -17.96
C GLU A 23 -1.31 3.49 -18.22
N LEU A 24 -2.51 3.78 -17.72
CA LEU A 24 -3.10 5.11 -17.82
C LEU A 24 -2.48 6.07 -16.79
N ILE A 25 -2.24 5.61 -15.57
CA ILE A 25 -1.56 6.39 -14.52
C ILE A 25 -0.15 6.82 -14.96
N ASP A 26 0.53 6.00 -15.76
CA ASP A 26 1.83 6.37 -16.33
C ASP A 26 1.75 7.52 -17.35
N LYS A 27 0.56 7.78 -17.92
CA LYS A 27 0.33 8.77 -18.97
C LYS A 27 -0.32 10.05 -18.45
N GLU A 28 -1.24 9.96 -17.49
CA GLU A 28 -2.01 11.08 -16.97
C GLU A 28 -2.35 10.92 -15.48
N PRO A 29 -2.52 12.03 -14.72
CA PRO A 29 -2.89 11.96 -13.31
C PRO A 29 -4.22 11.24 -13.11
N TYR A 30 -4.41 10.59 -11.96
CA TYR A 30 -5.64 9.84 -11.64
C TYR A 30 -6.92 10.66 -11.87
N SER A 31 -6.91 11.93 -11.50
CA SER A 31 -8.03 12.87 -11.66
C SER A 31 -8.53 13.07 -13.10
N GLN A 32 -7.75 12.67 -14.11
CA GLN A 32 -8.11 12.79 -15.53
C GLN A 32 -8.58 11.47 -16.16
N ILE A 33 -8.45 10.35 -15.43
CA ILE A 33 -8.86 9.03 -15.89
C ILE A 33 -10.35 8.85 -15.64
N ASN A 34 -11.06 8.21 -16.58
CA ASN A 34 -12.43 7.74 -16.37
C ASN A 34 -12.62 6.30 -16.84
N VAL A 35 -13.76 5.70 -16.44
CA VAL A 35 -14.13 4.31 -16.80
C VAL A 35 -14.12 4.08 -18.32
N ALA A 36 -14.45 5.10 -19.13
CA ALA A 36 -14.44 4.95 -20.58
C ALA A 36 -13.03 4.82 -21.16
N GLN A 37 -12.08 5.63 -20.68
CA GLN A 37 -10.66 5.51 -21.03
C GLN A 37 -10.13 4.13 -20.62
N LEU A 38 -10.42 3.71 -19.38
CA LEU A 38 -9.97 2.43 -18.86
C LEU A 38 -10.51 1.24 -19.66
N CYS A 39 -11.82 1.23 -19.97
CA CYS A 39 -12.42 0.17 -20.80
C CYS A 39 -11.77 0.09 -22.19
N ARG A 40 -11.47 1.24 -22.81
CA ARG A 40 -10.77 1.28 -24.11
C ARG A 40 -9.36 0.75 -24.00
N GLN A 41 -8.60 1.16 -22.99
CA GLN A 41 -7.23 0.70 -22.76
C GLN A 41 -7.19 -0.81 -22.50
N ALA A 42 -8.15 -1.33 -21.72
CA ALA A 42 -8.29 -2.76 -21.40
C ALA A 42 -8.91 -3.60 -22.52
N SER A 43 -9.37 -2.98 -23.62
CA SER A 43 -10.09 -3.67 -24.70
C SER A 43 -11.31 -4.46 -24.20
N ILE A 44 -12.09 -3.88 -23.28
CA ILE A 44 -13.32 -4.47 -22.74
C ILE A 44 -14.53 -3.54 -22.92
N ASN A 45 -15.73 -4.14 -22.87
CA ASN A 45 -16.97 -3.37 -22.82
C ASN A 45 -17.21 -2.85 -21.40
N ARG A 46 -17.91 -1.70 -21.28
CA ARG A 46 -18.34 -1.16 -19.97
C ARG A 46 -19.18 -2.15 -19.17
N SER A 47 -20.03 -2.93 -19.84
CA SER A 47 -20.80 -3.99 -19.18
C SER A 47 -19.90 -5.01 -18.50
N THR A 48 -18.75 -5.34 -19.08
CA THR A 48 -17.76 -6.26 -18.49
C THR A 48 -17.04 -5.61 -17.32
N PHE A 49 -16.71 -4.32 -17.41
CA PHE A 49 -16.12 -3.56 -16.29
C PHE A 49 -17.02 -3.63 -15.05
N TYR A 50 -18.30 -3.30 -15.21
CA TYR A 50 -19.28 -3.28 -14.11
C TYR A 50 -19.66 -4.67 -13.57
N LEU A 51 -19.11 -5.77 -14.13
CA LEU A 51 -19.19 -7.09 -13.48
C LEU A 51 -18.15 -7.26 -12.37
N HIS A 52 -17.13 -6.40 -12.34
CA HIS A 52 -15.96 -6.54 -11.47
C HIS A 52 -15.73 -5.32 -10.57
N PHE A 53 -16.08 -4.13 -11.04
CA PHE A 53 -15.85 -2.87 -10.33
C PHE A 53 -17.04 -1.93 -10.45
N ASP A 54 -17.39 -1.26 -9.36
CA ASP A 54 -18.49 -0.28 -9.35
C ASP A 54 -18.08 1.02 -10.04
N ASP A 55 -16.84 1.47 -9.82
CA ASP A 55 -16.29 2.70 -10.37
C ASP A 55 -14.75 2.66 -10.46
N LEU A 56 -14.14 3.80 -10.82
CA LEU A 56 -12.68 3.92 -10.92
C LEU A 56 -11.98 3.91 -9.56
N THR A 57 -12.66 4.33 -8.49
CA THR A 57 -12.14 4.30 -7.12
C THR A 57 -12.00 2.86 -6.63
N ASP A 58 -12.91 1.98 -7.01
CA ASP A 58 -12.84 0.55 -6.69
C ASP A 58 -11.61 -0.13 -7.35
N VAL A 59 -11.32 0.23 -8.61
CA VAL A 59 -10.08 -0.18 -9.29
C VAL A 59 -8.85 0.37 -8.58
N LEU A 60 -8.83 1.68 -8.28
CA LEU A 60 -7.76 2.32 -7.52
C LEU A 60 -7.52 1.56 -6.22
N ASN A 61 -8.59 1.19 -5.53
CA ASN A 61 -8.50 0.51 -4.26
C ASN A 61 -7.85 -0.85 -4.36
N THR A 62 -8.29 -1.64 -5.34
CA THR A 62 -7.73 -2.96 -5.59
C THR A 62 -6.24 -2.88 -5.98
N VAL A 63 -5.86 -1.88 -6.77
CA VAL A 63 -4.45 -1.66 -7.15
C VAL A 63 -3.60 -1.20 -5.97
N LEU A 64 -4.14 -0.33 -5.11
CA LEU A 64 -3.45 0.09 -3.88
C LEU A 64 -3.30 -1.06 -2.88
N ASP A 65 -4.27 -1.97 -2.81
CA ASP A 65 -4.20 -3.13 -1.93
C ASP A 65 -3.06 -4.07 -2.34
N ASP A 66 -2.84 -4.27 -3.65
CA ASP A 66 -1.65 -4.95 -4.15
C ASP A 66 -0.37 -4.18 -3.76
N ALA A 67 -0.34 -2.87 -4.03
CA ALA A 67 0.87 -2.05 -3.87
C ALA A 67 1.32 -1.97 -2.41
N LEU A 68 0.35 -1.96 -1.48
CA LEU A 68 0.54 -1.89 -0.03
C LEU A 68 0.60 -3.27 0.64
N LEU A 69 0.44 -4.35 -0.14
CA LEU A 69 0.41 -5.74 0.35
C LEU A 69 -0.65 -5.96 1.44
N PHE A 70 -1.84 -5.36 1.27
CA PHE A 70 -2.98 -5.56 2.18
C PHE A 70 -3.72 -6.89 1.93
N THR A 71 -3.55 -7.47 0.74
CA THR A 71 -4.07 -8.80 0.46
C THR A 71 -3.17 -9.86 1.10
N ASN A 72 -3.68 -10.52 2.14
CA ASN A 72 -3.09 -11.76 2.63
C ASN A 72 -3.09 -12.81 1.50
N GLU A 73 -1.96 -13.46 1.28
CA GLU A 73 -1.71 -14.45 0.24
C GLU A 73 -2.92 -15.35 -0.08
N SER A 74 -3.50 -15.16 -1.27
CA SER A 74 -4.34 -16.18 -1.92
C SER A 74 -4.17 -16.19 -3.43
N ASP A 75 -2.99 -15.83 -3.94
CA ASP A 75 -2.62 -16.01 -5.35
C ASP A 75 -1.39 -16.92 -5.45
N GLU A 76 -1.65 -18.23 -5.46
CA GLU A 76 -0.67 -19.31 -5.69
C GLU A 76 -0.17 -19.39 -7.16
N SER A 77 -0.25 -18.34 -7.97
CA SER A 77 0.10 -18.45 -9.40
C SER A 77 0.92 -17.31 -9.97
N SER A 78 2.02 -16.94 -9.29
CA SER A 78 3.16 -16.27 -9.93
C SER A 78 4.37 -16.20 -9.00
N LYS A 79 4.93 -17.36 -8.63
CA LYS A 79 6.33 -17.40 -8.22
C LYS A 79 7.19 -17.27 -9.48
N THR A 80 7.73 -16.08 -9.70
CA THR A 80 8.91 -15.85 -10.54
C THR A 80 9.99 -15.24 -9.66
N ASP A 81 11.18 -15.81 -9.82
CA ASP A 81 12.32 -15.74 -8.93
C ASP A 81 12.95 -14.34 -8.79
N ASN A 82 13.74 -14.23 -7.71
CA ASN A 82 14.73 -13.20 -7.35
C ASN A 82 14.20 -11.94 -6.65
N GLU A 83 14.28 -11.92 -5.31
CA GLU A 83 15.48 -11.41 -4.63
C GLU A 83 15.44 -11.66 -3.12
N SER A 84 16.40 -12.48 -2.69
CA SER A 84 16.80 -12.69 -1.31
C SER A 84 17.45 -11.42 -0.77
N THR A 85 16.90 -10.83 0.30
CA THR A 85 17.66 -10.06 1.33
C THR A 85 16.84 -9.73 2.60
N VAL A 86 15.53 -9.97 2.64
CA VAL A 86 14.69 -9.54 3.77
C VAL A 86 14.43 -10.68 4.76
N ASP A 87 15.47 -11.16 5.44
CA ASP A 87 15.29 -12.09 6.58
C ASP A 87 16.10 -11.70 7.83
N THR A 88 16.72 -10.50 7.85
CA THR A 88 17.51 -10.02 9.00
C THR A 88 16.85 -8.86 9.77
N PHE A 89 15.66 -8.40 9.35
CA PHE A 89 14.99 -7.25 10.00
C PHE A 89 13.83 -7.63 10.91
N LYS A 90 13.33 -8.87 10.84
CA LYS A 90 12.11 -9.34 11.53
C LYS A 90 12.08 -9.18 13.06
N GLU A 91 13.21 -8.96 13.72
CA GLU A 91 13.26 -8.98 15.20
C GLU A 91 12.87 -7.65 15.87
N ASN A 92 12.63 -6.54 15.14
CA ASN A 92 12.18 -5.26 15.72
C ASN A 92 11.06 -4.55 14.92
N GLU A 93 10.30 -5.26 14.08
CA GLU A 93 9.36 -4.68 13.09
C GLU A 93 7.92 -4.46 13.55
N SER A 94 7.59 -4.63 14.84
CA SER A 94 6.19 -4.55 15.32
C SER A 94 5.50 -3.18 15.10
N LEU A 95 6.22 -2.19 14.58
CA LEU A 95 5.75 -0.83 14.35
C LEU A 95 6.04 -0.31 12.94
N ILE A 96 6.52 -1.13 12.01
CA ILE A 96 6.74 -0.70 10.62
C ILE A 96 5.41 -0.24 10.03
N PRO A 97 5.27 1.05 9.67
CA PRO A 97 4.17 1.53 8.85
C PRO A 97 4.01 0.70 7.58
N ALA A 98 2.80 0.31 7.19
CA ALA A 98 2.56 -0.39 5.92
C ALA A 98 3.13 0.35 4.70
N CYS A 99 3.25 1.69 4.78
CA CYS A 99 3.88 2.47 3.72
C CYS A 99 5.35 2.09 3.46
N GLN A 100 6.04 1.45 4.41
CA GLN A 100 7.41 0.93 4.21
C GLN A 100 7.42 -0.48 3.61
N ARG A 101 6.30 -1.22 3.74
CA ARG A 101 6.09 -2.52 3.09
C ARG A 101 5.76 -2.40 1.61
N VAL A 102 5.44 -1.20 1.11
CA VAL A 102 5.24 -0.92 -0.32
C VAL A 102 6.23 -1.73 -1.14
N ALA A 103 5.70 -2.53 -2.06
CA ALA A 103 6.54 -3.30 -2.97
C ALA A 103 7.43 -2.31 -3.73
N GLY A 104 8.74 -2.54 -3.77
CA GLY A 104 9.68 -1.75 -4.59
C GLY A 104 9.44 -1.94 -6.10
N SER A 105 8.22 -2.31 -6.50
CA SER A 105 7.84 -2.57 -7.87
C SER A 105 7.68 -1.25 -8.61
N PRO A 106 8.45 -1.00 -9.68
CA PRO A 106 8.37 0.24 -10.46
C PRO A 106 6.96 0.55 -10.98
N LYS A 107 6.13 -0.48 -11.21
CA LYS A 107 4.79 -0.32 -11.79
C LYS A 107 3.80 0.48 -10.93
N TYR A 108 4.00 0.52 -9.60
CA TYR A 108 3.15 1.30 -8.71
C TYR A 108 3.72 2.70 -8.39
N GLN A 109 4.96 2.98 -8.81
CA GLN A 109 5.68 4.18 -8.40
C GLN A 109 4.93 5.46 -8.82
N LYS A 110 4.45 5.54 -10.06
CA LYS A 110 3.73 6.72 -10.55
C LYS A 110 2.43 6.97 -9.77
N LEU A 111 1.71 5.90 -9.45
CA LEU A 111 0.49 5.96 -8.63
C LEU A 111 0.78 6.53 -7.24
N LEU A 112 1.79 5.99 -6.55
CA LEU A 112 2.16 6.40 -5.20
C LEU A 112 2.74 7.83 -5.14
N MET A 113 3.32 8.29 -6.26
CA MET A 113 3.87 9.63 -6.40
C MET A 113 2.82 10.68 -6.81
N ASP A 114 1.60 10.28 -7.20
CA ASP A 114 0.54 11.22 -7.59
C ASP A 114 0.18 12.15 -6.42
N PRO A 115 0.35 13.47 -6.55
CA PRO A 115 0.07 14.41 -5.47
C PRO A 115 -1.42 14.46 -5.10
N SER A 116 -2.33 14.17 -6.04
CA SER A 116 -3.77 14.14 -5.78
C SER A 116 -4.23 12.94 -4.94
N LEU A 117 -3.38 11.90 -4.83
CA LEU A 117 -3.70 10.68 -4.11
C LEU A 117 -3.00 10.55 -2.76
N SER A 118 -2.08 11.45 -2.40
CA SER A 118 -1.23 11.29 -1.20
C SER A 118 -2.05 11.14 0.09
N ASP A 119 -3.02 12.04 0.33
CA ASP A 119 -3.87 11.97 1.53
C ASP A 119 -4.80 10.75 1.51
N TYR A 120 -5.28 10.38 0.33
CA TYR A 120 -6.11 9.19 0.15
C TYR A 120 -5.35 7.92 0.53
N ILE A 121 -4.14 7.74 -0.01
CA ILE A 121 -3.28 6.59 0.25
C ILE A 121 -2.92 6.53 1.75
N ILE A 122 -2.54 7.66 2.35
CA ILE A 122 -2.26 7.75 3.79
C ILE A 122 -3.50 7.34 4.61
N GLY A 123 -4.68 7.86 4.26
CA GLY A 123 -5.93 7.52 4.93
C GLY A 123 -6.26 6.03 4.86
N ARG A 124 -5.99 5.39 3.72
CA ARG A 124 -6.14 3.94 3.56
C ARG A 124 -5.17 3.16 4.46
N ILE A 125 -3.90 3.54 4.49
CA ILE A 125 -2.90 2.93 5.37
C ILE A 125 -3.31 3.07 6.84
N ILE A 126 -3.71 4.26 7.26
CA ILE A 126 -4.18 4.49 8.63
C ILE A 126 -5.37 3.58 8.93
N THR A 127 -6.36 3.54 8.05
CA THR A 127 -7.58 2.73 8.25
C THR A 127 -7.27 1.25 8.40
N HIS A 128 -6.39 0.72 7.55
CA HIS A 128 -6.01 -0.71 7.55
C HIS A 128 -5.19 -1.09 8.79
N GLU A 129 -4.19 -0.29 9.15
CA GLU A 129 -3.21 -0.64 10.19
C GLU A 129 -3.65 -0.25 11.61
N LYS A 130 -4.56 0.72 11.75
CA LYS A 130 -5.04 1.23 13.04
C LYS A 130 -5.46 0.15 14.04
N PRO A 131 -6.21 -0.92 13.66
CA PRO A 131 -6.61 -1.97 14.60
C PRO A 131 -5.44 -2.71 15.24
N THR A 132 -4.30 -2.80 14.55
CA THR A 132 -3.10 -3.52 15.01
C THR A 132 -2.12 -2.59 15.73
N ILE A 133 -1.88 -1.41 15.18
CA ILE A 133 -0.82 -0.51 15.66
C ILE A 133 -1.22 0.26 16.91
N ILE A 134 -2.48 0.70 17.02
CA ILE A 134 -2.92 1.49 18.18
C ILE A 134 -2.79 0.71 19.49
N PRO A 135 -3.29 -0.54 19.62
CA PRO A 135 -3.10 -1.31 20.84
C PRO A 135 -1.62 -1.52 21.21
N GLU A 136 -0.73 -1.68 20.24
CA GLU A 136 0.69 -1.87 20.49
C GLU A 136 1.36 -0.60 21.03
N ILE A 137 1.03 0.57 20.45
CA ILE A 137 1.51 1.85 20.99
C ILE A 137 1.00 2.04 22.42
N GLN A 138 -0.29 1.81 22.69
CA GLN A 138 -0.86 1.93 24.04
C GLN A 138 -0.19 0.99 25.03
N LYS A 139 0.03 -0.28 24.65
CA LYS A 139 0.70 -1.28 25.49
C LYS A 139 2.13 -0.88 25.84
N ARG A 140 2.86 -0.29 24.89
CA ARG A 140 4.27 0.09 25.07
C ARG A 140 4.47 1.40 25.85
N THR A 141 3.49 2.31 25.78
CA THR A 141 3.62 3.69 26.29
C THR A 141 2.68 4.04 27.45
N GLY A 142 1.64 3.24 27.69
CA GLY A 142 0.57 3.56 28.65
C GLY A 142 -0.42 4.63 28.16
N PHE A 143 -0.29 5.12 26.92
CA PHE A 143 -1.14 6.18 26.39
C PHE A 143 -2.60 5.80 26.19
N SER A 144 -3.46 6.81 26.23
CA SER A 144 -4.85 6.68 25.79
C SER A 144 -4.92 6.39 24.29
N LYS A 145 -6.07 5.91 23.84
CA LYS A 145 -6.33 5.65 22.42
C LYS A 145 -6.12 6.91 21.57
N SER A 146 -6.56 8.07 22.05
CA SER A 146 -6.43 9.34 21.32
C SER A 146 -4.97 9.77 21.15
N GLU A 147 -4.14 9.58 22.18
CA GLU A 147 -2.72 9.90 22.13
C GLU A 147 -1.96 8.93 21.21
N ALA A 148 -2.27 7.63 21.29
CA ALA A 148 -1.71 6.63 20.38
C ALA A 148 -2.10 6.91 18.92
N GLU A 149 -3.35 7.32 18.66
CA GLU A 149 -3.81 7.73 17.33
C GLU A 149 -3.05 8.95 16.81
N ALA A 150 -2.80 9.96 17.65
CA ALA A 150 -2.01 11.13 17.26
C ALA A 150 -0.58 10.75 16.85
N LEU A 151 0.09 9.89 17.65
CA LEU A 151 1.43 9.40 17.34
C LEU A 151 1.44 8.56 16.06
N PHE A 152 0.48 7.65 15.91
CA PHE A 152 0.36 6.83 14.71
C PHE A 152 0.17 7.68 13.46
N SER A 153 -0.74 8.66 13.49
CA SER A 153 -0.93 9.59 12.38
C SER A 153 0.35 10.36 12.07
N TYR A 154 1.03 10.93 13.07
CA TYR A 154 2.30 11.62 12.86
C TYR A 154 3.35 10.72 12.18
N SER A 155 3.52 9.49 12.69
CA SER A 155 4.48 8.52 12.15
C SER A 155 4.16 8.10 10.72
N ILE A 156 2.90 7.84 10.37
CA ILE A 156 2.52 7.49 8.99
C ILE A 156 2.80 8.65 8.03
N HIS A 157 2.41 9.88 8.38
CA HIS A 157 2.64 11.03 7.49
C HIS A 157 4.13 11.29 7.29
N GLY A 158 4.92 11.24 8.37
CA GLY A 158 6.37 11.36 8.28
C GLY A 158 7.00 10.26 7.43
N SER A 159 6.65 9.00 7.67
CA SER A 159 7.19 7.88 6.89
C SER A 159 6.79 7.95 5.42
N PHE A 160 5.54 8.33 5.10
CA PHE A 160 5.09 8.45 3.72
C PHE A 160 5.83 9.59 3.00
N ALA A 161 6.03 10.73 3.66
CA ALA A 161 6.80 11.85 3.10
C ALA A 161 8.26 11.45 2.78
N ILE A 162 8.90 10.66 3.65
CA ILE A 162 10.26 10.15 3.43
C ILE A 162 10.28 9.17 2.26
N ASN A 163 9.34 8.22 2.20
CA ASN A 163 9.23 7.31 1.06
C ASN A 163 9.02 8.06 -0.26
N LYS A 164 8.16 9.09 -0.26
CA LYS A 164 7.93 9.94 -1.43
C LYS A 164 9.18 10.70 -1.85
N ARG A 165 9.97 11.21 -0.90
CA ARG A 165 11.27 11.87 -1.17
C ARG A 165 12.26 10.93 -1.85
N HIS A 166 12.25 9.65 -1.48
CA HIS A 166 13.04 8.59 -2.11
C HIS A 166 12.38 7.99 -3.35
N HIS A 167 11.28 8.58 -3.83
CA HIS A 167 10.52 8.05 -4.95
C HIS A 167 10.07 6.59 -4.76
N PHE A 168 9.87 6.16 -3.51
CA PHE A 168 9.58 4.77 -3.13
C PHE A 168 10.64 3.75 -3.61
N ILE A 169 11.88 4.20 -3.82
CA ILE A 169 13.03 3.35 -4.15
C ILE A 169 13.74 2.96 -2.84
N LYS A 170 13.97 1.66 -2.64
CA LYS A 170 14.63 1.11 -1.44
C LYS A 170 16.13 0.97 -1.65
N ASP A 171 16.82 2.09 -1.77
CA ASP A 171 18.28 2.13 -1.85
C ASP A 171 18.95 2.20 -0.46
N GLU A 172 20.29 2.21 -0.41
CA GLU A 172 21.04 2.28 0.84
C GLU A 172 20.70 3.54 1.67
N SER A 173 20.42 4.67 1.00
CA SER A 173 20.05 5.92 1.67
C SER A 173 18.70 5.79 2.36
N TRP A 174 17.72 5.20 1.68
CA TRP A 174 16.41 4.88 2.23
C TRP A 174 16.52 3.99 3.46
N TYR A 175 17.29 2.89 3.40
CA TYR A 175 17.48 2.00 4.54
C TYR A 175 18.15 2.69 5.73
N HIS A 176 19.11 3.58 5.48
CA HIS A 176 19.76 4.36 6.52
C HIS A 176 18.77 5.27 7.27
N GLU A 177 17.96 6.03 6.53
CA GLU A 177 16.98 6.93 7.12
C GLU A 177 15.84 6.18 7.82
N LEU A 178 15.39 5.07 7.24
CA LEU A 178 14.43 4.17 7.88
C LEU A 178 14.94 3.71 9.25
N LYS A 179 16.19 3.23 9.32
CA LYS A 179 16.81 2.78 10.57
C LYS A 179 16.85 3.91 11.60
N LEU A 180 17.23 5.12 11.18
CA LEU A 180 17.28 6.30 12.04
C LEU A 180 15.90 6.65 12.60
N LEU A 181 14.86 6.68 11.76
CA LEU A 181 13.49 7.01 12.19
C LEU A 181 12.90 5.95 13.11
N ASN A 182 13.18 4.67 12.86
CA ASN A 182 12.77 3.58 13.72
C ASN A 182 13.44 3.66 15.09
N GLN A 183 14.74 3.94 15.14
CA GLN A 183 15.46 4.13 16.41
C GLN A 183 14.92 5.33 17.19
N PHE A 184 14.68 6.47 16.52
CA PHE A 184 14.11 7.66 17.14
C PHE A 184 12.71 7.41 17.72
N THR A 185 11.83 6.79 16.93
CA THR A 185 10.45 6.49 17.35
C THR A 185 10.44 5.49 18.51
N SER A 186 11.26 4.44 18.42
CA SER A 186 11.40 3.41 19.44
C SER A 186 11.88 4.00 20.77
N ALA A 187 12.94 4.80 20.76
CA ALA A 187 13.45 5.49 21.95
C ALA A 187 12.40 6.44 22.55
N GLY A 188 11.62 7.12 21.70
CA GLY A 188 10.50 7.96 22.11
C GLY A 188 9.44 7.17 22.88
N TYR A 189 9.04 5.99 22.39
CA TYR A 189 8.07 5.14 23.07
C TYR A 189 8.60 4.59 24.40
N ASP A 190 9.85 4.12 24.44
CA ASP A 190 10.45 3.57 25.65
C ASP A 190 10.62 4.61 26.76
N ARG A 191 10.70 5.90 26.43
CA ARG A 191 10.74 6.97 27.43
C ARG A 191 9.48 7.02 28.31
N PHE A 192 8.34 6.58 27.77
CA PHE A 192 7.05 6.53 28.45
C PHE A 192 6.74 5.13 29.02
N ASN A 193 7.55 4.13 28.68
CA ASN A 193 7.42 2.78 29.23
C ASN A 193 7.77 2.79 30.73
N GLY A 194 6.84 2.33 31.58
CA GLY A 194 7.04 2.25 33.04
C GLY A 194 6.74 3.52 33.84
N LYS A 195 5.99 4.47 33.28
CA LYS A 195 5.21 5.44 34.07
C LYS A 195 3.83 4.91 34.41
#